data_AF-F0XWD2-F1
#
_entry.id   AF-F0XWD2-F1
#
_cell.length_a   1.000
_cell.length_b   1.000
_cell.length_c   1.000
_cell.angle_alpha   90.00
_cell.angle_beta   90.00
_cell.angle_gamma   90.00
#
_symmetry.space_group_name_H-M   'P 1'
#
loop_
_entity.id
_entity.type
_entity.pdbx_description
1 polymer ?
#
loop_
_entity_poly.entity_id
_entity_poly.type
_entity_poly.pdbx_seq_one_letter_code
_entity_poly.pdbx_strand_id
1 'polypeptide(L)'
;MGPSSEGRLAAALELAATFLLEVLGGAGAVWGSSEFLGVRRGNNATAWRLVSVCVGGWCLLRWIGVHALGRERNASDEVLACFLLQVLGGAGAAWGCLEILGYRTHYPTACGREGVGGAWAPGYARCRNTYPQCRLITLAFLLAFLARWQWPGVLRSLAAPRGAAAAGDAAAAPRRRASSGARRRAAAAAAERAATFVLDVGGGAGALWGAAEVCYLRRGWGDARYGQPSFDFWRYWCAATFVLCFGRWATSELAPPPKDARSSSTELTAGGAC
;
A
#
# COMPACT_ATOMS: atom_id res chain seq x y z
N MET A 1 -9.13 8.78 -35.70
CA MET A 1 -8.38 7.52 -35.52
C MET A 1 -8.69 7.00 -34.12
N GLY A 2 -9.26 5.80 -33.99
CA GLY A 2 -9.54 5.22 -32.66
C GLY A 2 -8.24 4.81 -31.97
N PRO A 3 -8.24 4.64 -30.62
CA PRO A 3 -7.07 4.16 -29.90
C PRO A 3 -6.68 2.76 -30.40
N SER A 4 -5.37 2.54 -30.57
CA SER A 4 -4.80 1.24 -30.92
C SER A 4 -5.21 0.18 -29.88
N SER A 5 -5.25 -1.09 -30.28
CA SER A 5 -5.54 -2.22 -29.37
C SER A 5 -4.58 -2.23 -28.17
N GLU A 6 -3.31 -1.93 -28.41
CA GLU A 6 -2.28 -1.77 -27.37
C GLU A 6 -2.64 -0.67 -26.37
N GLY A 7 -3.10 0.49 -26.86
CA GLY A 7 -3.52 1.59 -26.00
C GLY A 7 -4.72 1.24 -25.11
N ARG A 8 -5.66 0.43 -25.60
CA ARG A 8 -6.82 -0.02 -24.81
C ARG A 8 -6.42 -0.99 -23.70
N LEU A 9 -5.51 -1.93 -24.00
CA LEU A 9 -5.01 -2.88 -23.00
C LEU A 9 -4.25 -2.14 -21.89
N ALA A 10 -3.36 -1.20 -22.24
CA ALA A 10 -2.63 -0.40 -21.27
C ALA A 10 -3.59 0.41 -20.38
N ALA A 11 -4.59 1.07 -20.97
CA ALA A 11 -5.60 1.80 -20.21
C ALA A 11 -6.41 0.90 -19.26
N ALA A 12 -6.77 -0.31 -19.70
CA ALA A 12 -7.47 -1.28 -18.86
C ALA A 12 -6.60 -1.78 -17.70
N LEU A 13 -5.31 -2.03 -17.94
CA LEU A 13 -4.35 -2.43 -16.91
C LEU A 13 -4.11 -1.31 -15.89
N GLU A 14 -4.01 -0.06 -16.33
CA GLU A 14 -3.90 1.08 -15.42
C GLU A 14 -5.17 1.23 -14.57
N LEU A 15 -6.36 1.11 -15.18
CA LEU A 15 -7.63 1.16 -14.44
C LEU A 15 -7.76 0.01 -13.43
N ALA A 16 -7.30 -1.20 -13.79
CA ALA A 16 -7.28 -2.33 -12.87
C ALA A 16 -6.26 -2.13 -11.74
N ALA A 17 -5.10 -1.55 -12.02
CA ALA A 17 -4.08 -1.25 -11.02
C ALA A 17 -4.57 -0.19 -10.02
N THR A 18 -5.22 0.89 -10.48
CA THR A 18 -5.79 1.90 -9.57
C THR A 18 -6.91 1.31 -8.73
N PHE A 19 -7.79 0.48 -9.29
CA PHE A 19 -8.82 -0.22 -8.52
C PHE A 19 -8.21 -1.11 -7.44
N LEU A 20 -7.21 -1.93 -7.81
CA LEU A 20 -6.50 -2.81 -6.91
C LEU A 20 -5.86 -2.02 -5.75
N LEU A 21 -5.10 -0.98 -6.06
CA LEU A 21 -4.33 -0.22 -5.08
C LEU A 21 -5.24 0.67 -4.20
N GLU A 22 -6.22 1.36 -4.77
CA GLU A 22 -7.05 2.29 -4.01
C GLU A 22 -8.18 1.59 -3.25
N VAL A 23 -8.87 0.63 -3.87
CA VAL A 23 -10.06 -0.02 -3.30
C VAL A 23 -9.66 -1.23 -2.46
N LEU A 24 -9.02 -2.22 -3.09
CA LEU A 24 -8.61 -3.43 -2.36
C LEU A 24 -7.46 -3.11 -1.39
N GLY A 25 -6.58 -2.19 -1.76
CA GLY A 25 -5.53 -1.70 -0.89
C GLY A 25 -6.07 -0.95 0.32
N GLY A 26 -7.13 -0.15 0.18
CA GLY A 26 -7.79 0.48 1.32
C GLY A 26 -8.34 -0.53 2.34
N ALA A 27 -9.06 -1.56 1.87
CA ALA A 27 -9.57 -2.63 2.73
C ALA A 27 -8.43 -3.46 3.35
N GLY A 28 -7.45 -3.87 2.55
CA GLY A 28 -6.31 -4.66 2.97
C GLY A 28 -5.39 -3.92 3.96
N ALA A 29 -5.22 -2.61 3.80
CA ALA A 29 -4.41 -1.76 4.67
C ALA A 29 -4.94 -1.77 6.11
N VAL A 30 -6.25 -1.59 6.30
CA VAL A 30 -6.89 -1.62 7.62
C VAL A 30 -6.82 -3.02 8.21
N TRP A 31 -7.14 -4.03 7.40
CA TRP A 31 -7.12 -5.43 7.83
C TRP A 31 -5.74 -5.89 8.31
N GLY A 32 -4.70 -5.62 7.51
CA GLY A 32 -3.32 -5.98 7.82
C GLY A 32 -2.76 -5.16 8.98
N SER A 33 -2.95 -3.84 8.97
CA SER A 33 -2.43 -2.96 10.01
C SER A 33 -3.05 -3.25 11.38
N SER A 34 -4.35 -3.54 11.45
CA SER A 34 -5.02 -3.86 12.72
C SER A 34 -4.47 -5.15 13.36
N GLU A 35 -4.08 -6.14 12.56
CA GLU A 35 -3.46 -7.38 13.04
C GLU A 35 -2.02 -7.17 13.48
N PHE A 36 -1.24 -6.47 12.65
CA PHE A 36 0.15 -6.12 12.94
C PHE A 36 0.27 -5.37 14.26
N LEU A 37 -0.57 -4.34 14.47
CA LEU A 37 -0.63 -3.55 15.70
C LEU A 37 -1.24 -4.32 16.89
N GLY A 38 -1.78 -5.52 16.66
CA GLY A 38 -2.37 -6.36 17.70
C GLY A 38 -3.72 -5.89 18.23
N VAL A 39 -4.37 -4.97 17.51
CA VAL A 39 -5.71 -4.48 17.83
C VAL A 39 -6.78 -5.47 17.36
N ARG A 40 -6.54 -6.12 16.21
CA ARG A 40 -7.31 -7.26 15.73
C ARG A 40 -6.77 -8.56 16.34
N ARG A 41 -7.68 -9.36 16.89
CA ARG A 41 -7.47 -10.65 17.53
C ARG A 41 -8.60 -11.60 17.09
N GLY A 42 -8.49 -12.89 17.43
CA GLY A 42 -9.49 -13.88 17.01
C GLY A 42 -10.92 -13.55 17.45
N ASN A 43 -11.09 -13.06 18.69
CA ASN A 43 -12.40 -12.75 19.27
C ASN A 43 -13.08 -11.48 18.70
N ASN A 44 -12.34 -10.59 18.03
CA ASN A 44 -12.89 -9.38 17.42
C ASN A 44 -12.64 -9.30 15.90
N ALA A 45 -12.21 -10.39 15.28
CA ALA A 45 -11.88 -10.44 13.84
C ALA A 45 -13.06 -10.04 12.96
N THR A 46 -14.29 -10.48 13.27
CA THR A 46 -15.50 -10.13 12.52
C THR A 46 -15.79 -8.63 12.54
N ALA A 47 -15.58 -7.95 13.67
CA ALA A 47 -15.75 -6.50 13.75
C ALA A 47 -14.74 -5.77 12.85
N TRP A 48 -13.48 -6.20 12.86
CA TRP A 48 -12.45 -5.64 11.98
C TRP A 48 -12.68 -5.95 10.51
N ARG A 49 -13.32 -7.08 10.16
CA ARG A 49 -13.75 -7.35 8.77
C ARG A 49 -14.74 -6.31 8.32
N LEU A 50 -15.77 -6.05 9.13
CA LEU A 50 -16.78 -5.03 8.83
C LEU A 50 -16.14 -3.65 8.66
N VAL A 51 -15.26 -3.23 9.57
CA VAL A 51 -14.53 -1.95 9.45
C VAL A 51 -13.74 -1.89 8.14
N SER A 52 -13.04 -2.97 7.78
CA SER A 52 -12.25 -3.04 6.54
C SER A 52 -13.13 -2.98 5.29
N VAL A 53 -14.30 -3.64 5.31
CA VAL A 53 -15.30 -3.57 4.23
C VAL A 53 -15.84 -2.15 4.10
N CYS A 54 -16.18 -1.48 5.20
CA CYS A 54 -16.69 -0.10 5.17
C CYS A 54 -15.65 0.86 4.58
N VAL A 55 -14.38 0.73 4.97
CA VAL A 55 -13.28 1.55 4.42
C VAL A 55 -13.06 1.23 2.93
N GLY A 56 -13.03 -0.04 2.54
CA GLY A 56 -12.96 -0.44 1.13
C GLY A 56 -14.13 0.09 0.30
N GLY A 57 -15.35 0.06 0.85
CA GLY A 57 -16.54 0.63 0.22
C GLY A 57 -16.44 2.14 0.04
N TRP A 58 -15.89 2.87 1.02
CA TRP A 58 -15.61 4.30 0.88
C TRP A 58 -14.57 4.57 -0.22
N CYS A 59 -13.49 3.80 -0.26
CA CYS A 59 -12.49 3.86 -1.33
C CYS A 59 -13.11 3.57 -2.71
N LEU A 60 -14.02 2.60 -2.80
CA LEU A 60 -14.76 2.29 -4.04
C LEU A 60 -15.61 3.46 -4.50
N LEU A 61 -16.38 4.09 -3.60
CA LEU A 61 -17.21 5.25 -3.94
C LEU A 61 -16.36 6.42 -4.44
N ARG A 62 -15.22 6.67 -3.79
CA ARG A 62 -14.24 7.67 -4.25
C ARG A 62 -13.69 7.31 -5.64
N TRP A 63 -13.24 6.07 -5.83
CA TRP A 63 -12.69 5.60 -7.10
C TRP A 63 -13.69 5.74 -8.25
N ILE A 64 -14.96 5.35 -8.04
CA ILE A 64 -16.05 5.54 -9.01
C ILE A 64 -16.23 7.04 -9.31
N GLY A 65 -16.25 7.88 -8.27
CA GLY A 65 -16.36 9.33 -8.42
C GLY A 65 -15.29 9.91 -9.33
N VAL A 66 -14.03 9.55 -9.12
CA VAL A 66 -12.89 10.06 -9.89
C VAL A 66 -12.83 9.45 -11.29
N HIS A 67 -12.88 8.12 -11.40
CA HIS A 67 -12.57 7.42 -12.66
C HIS A 67 -13.77 7.20 -13.57
N ALA A 68 -14.97 6.96 -13.01
CA ALA A 68 -16.17 6.71 -13.80
C ALA A 68 -17.01 7.98 -14.02
N LEU A 69 -17.06 8.87 -13.02
CA LEU A 69 -17.88 10.09 -13.06
C LEU A 69 -17.07 11.36 -13.37
N GLY A 70 -15.75 11.28 -13.46
CA GLY A 70 -14.89 12.43 -13.77
C GLY A 70 -14.92 13.54 -12.73
N ARG A 71 -15.23 13.23 -11.46
CA ARG A 71 -15.21 14.23 -10.38
C ARG A 71 -13.78 14.66 -10.07
N GLU A 72 -13.62 15.95 -9.79
CA GLU A 72 -12.35 16.48 -9.31
C GLU A 72 -11.99 15.92 -7.93
N ARG A 73 -10.70 15.79 -7.66
CA ARG A 73 -10.18 15.29 -6.38
C ARG A 73 -10.24 16.38 -5.32
N ASN A 74 -11.03 16.16 -4.26
CA ASN A 74 -11.07 17.05 -3.11
C ASN A 74 -9.79 16.93 -2.28
N ALA A 75 -9.10 18.04 -2.03
CA ALA A 75 -7.86 18.04 -1.25
C ALA A 75 -8.01 17.43 0.16
N SER A 76 -9.16 17.56 0.80
CA SER A 76 -9.43 16.95 2.11
C SER A 76 -9.49 15.42 2.04
N ASP A 77 -10.10 14.88 1.00
CA ASP A 77 -10.27 13.44 0.82
C ASP A 77 -8.93 12.80 0.43
N GLU A 78 -8.09 13.55 -0.30
CA GLU A 78 -6.72 13.13 -0.65
C GLU A 78 -5.84 12.94 0.58
N VAL A 79 -5.96 13.76 1.63
CA VAL A 79 -5.12 13.60 2.84
C VAL A 79 -5.39 12.26 3.52
N LEU A 80 -6.66 11.93 3.75
CA LEU A 80 -7.04 10.67 4.39
C LEU A 80 -6.72 9.48 3.50
N ALA A 81 -6.98 9.58 2.20
CA ALA A 81 -6.63 8.54 1.25
C ALA A 81 -5.12 8.31 1.17
N CYS A 82 -4.31 9.37 1.15
CA CYS A 82 -2.85 9.28 1.16
C CYS A 82 -2.36 8.62 2.44
N PHE A 83 -2.90 8.98 3.60
CA PHE A 83 -2.55 8.29 4.85
C PHE A 83 -2.88 6.80 4.79
N LEU A 84 -4.11 6.49 4.41
CA LEU A 84 -4.59 5.12 4.34
C LEU A 84 -3.75 4.28 3.38
N LEU A 85 -3.48 4.77 2.17
CA LEU A 85 -2.82 4.00 1.13
C LEU A 85 -1.30 4.00 1.26
N GLN A 86 -0.68 5.13 1.62
CA GLN A 86 0.78 5.21 1.71
C GLN A 86 1.29 4.68 3.05
N VAL A 87 0.67 5.09 4.17
CA VAL A 87 1.16 4.73 5.50
C VAL A 87 0.64 3.36 5.91
N LEU A 88 -0.69 3.21 6.01
CA LEU A 88 -1.28 1.93 6.41
C LEU A 88 -1.16 0.88 5.30
N GLY A 89 -1.28 1.29 4.03
CA GLY A 89 -1.08 0.41 2.89
C GLY A 89 0.35 -0.08 2.78
N GLY A 90 1.37 0.78 2.98
CA GLY A 90 2.77 0.35 3.01
C GLY A 90 3.07 -0.65 4.13
N ALA A 91 2.58 -0.41 5.34
CA ALA A 91 2.72 -1.34 6.46
C ALA A 91 1.94 -2.65 6.24
N GLY A 92 0.69 -2.56 5.80
CA GLY A 92 -0.17 -3.71 5.48
C GLY A 92 0.39 -4.56 4.34
N ALA A 93 0.98 -3.93 3.31
CA ALA A 93 1.67 -4.59 2.22
C ALA A 93 2.86 -5.40 2.71
N ALA A 94 3.73 -4.81 3.53
CA ALA A 94 4.86 -5.51 4.11
C ALA A 94 4.40 -6.71 4.96
N TRP A 95 3.38 -6.50 5.79
CA TRP A 95 2.78 -7.56 6.62
C TRP A 95 2.21 -8.71 5.79
N GLY A 96 1.46 -8.40 4.73
CA GLY A 96 0.90 -9.38 3.80
C GLY A 96 1.99 -10.12 3.02
N CYS A 97 3.02 -9.41 2.52
CA CYS A 97 4.15 -10.03 1.82
C CYS A 97 4.90 -11.03 2.70
N LEU A 98 5.15 -10.70 3.97
CA LEU A 98 5.77 -11.63 4.93
C LEU A 98 4.93 -12.90 5.13
N GLU A 99 3.60 -12.80 5.04
CA GLU A 99 2.71 -13.96 5.11
C GLU A 99 2.68 -14.77 3.81
N ILE A 100 2.59 -14.10 2.66
CA ILE A 100 2.63 -14.72 1.34
C ILE A 100 3.90 -15.56 1.20
N LEU A 101 5.05 -15.00 1.60
CA LEU A 101 6.36 -15.65 1.57
C LEU A 101 6.55 -16.71 2.67
N GLY A 102 5.59 -16.87 3.58
CA GLY A 102 5.64 -17.88 4.65
C GLY A 102 6.54 -17.52 5.84
N TYR A 103 7.13 -16.33 5.87
CA TYR A 103 7.93 -15.87 7.02
C TYR A 103 7.09 -15.66 8.27
N ARG A 104 5.84 -15.22 8.11
CA ARG A 104 4.89 -14.98 9.21
C ARG A 104 4.20 -16.25 9.70
N THR A 105 3.98 -17.20 8.80
CA THR A 105 3.20 -18.43 9.01
C THR A 105 4.04 -19.65 8.66
N HIS A 106 5.15 -19.83 9.36
CA HIS A 106 5.98 -21.02 9.22
C HIS A 106 5.49 -22.10 10.18
N TYR A 107 4.65 -23.01 9.72
CA TYR A 107 4.17 -24.15 10.51
C TYR A 107 5.26 -25.24 10.54
N PRO A 108 5.87 -25.55 11.70
CA PRO A 108 6.82 -26.65 11.78
C PRO A 108 6.10 -27.95 11.43
N THR A 109 6.72 -28.80 10.61
CA THR A 109 6.16 -30.12 10.23
C THR A 109 5.88 -31.04 11.43
N ALA A 110 6.57 -30.80 12.56
CA ALA A 110 6.40 -31.53 13.81
C ALA A 110 5.29 -30.98 14.73
N CYS A 111 4.71 -29.82 14.43
CA CYS A 111 3.49 -29.35 15.11
C CYS A 111 2.32 -30.10 14.47
N GLY A 112 1.85 -31.16 15.14
CA GLY A 112 0.83 -32.08 14.61
C GLY A 112 -0.43 -31.39 14.07
N ARG A 113 -1.21 -32.14 13.28
CA ARG A 113 -2.47 -31.72 12.61
C ARG A 113 -3.60 -31.31 13.57
N GLU A 114 -3.34 -30.99 14.82
CA GLU A 114 -4.32 -30.65 15.85
C GLU A 114 -4.81 -29.19 15.76
N GLY A 115 -5.05 -28.76 14.54
CA GLY A 115 -5.91 -27.64 14.22
C GLY A 115 -7.13 -28.18 13.49
N VAL A 116 -8.31 -27.57 13.66
CA VAL A 116 -9.49 -27.93 12.85
C VAL A 116 -9.12 -27.72 11.37
N GLY A 117 -8.91 -28.80 10.61
CA GLY A 117 -8.39 -28.74 9.23
C GLY A 117 -6.88 -28.46 9.07
N GLY A 118 -6.07 -28.64 10.11
CA GLY A 118 -4.61 -28.34 10.08
C GLY A 118 -4.25 -26.88 10.39
N ALA A 119 -5.18 -26.12 10.98
CA ALA A 119 -5.07 -24.70 11.30
C ALA A 119 -4.54 -24.38 12.71
N TRP A 120 -3.39 -23.73 12.85
CA TRP A 120 -2.82 -23.37 14.17
C TRP A 120 -3.50 -22.14 14.80
N ALA A 121 -3.63 -22.08 16.14
CA ALA A 121 -4.14 -20.94 16.96
C ALA A 121 -3.29 -20.76 18.25
N PRO A 122 -3.31 -19.63 18.99
CA PRO A 122 -2.28 -19.23 19.97
C PRO A 122 -2.49 -19.88 21.35
N GLY A 123 -2.95 -21.13 21.37
CA GLY A 123 -3.12 -21.94 22.57
C GLY A 123 -2.01 -22.98 22.80
N TYR A 124 -1.07 -23.15 21.86
CA TYR A 124 0.00 -24.16 21.98
C TYR A 124 1.37 -23.50 22.23
N ALA A 125 1.76 -23.46 23.50
CA ALA A 125 2.94 -22.74 24.02
C ALA A 125 4.32 -23.15 23.44
N ARG A 126 4.42 -24.28 22.71
CA ARG A 126 5.69 -24.84 22.23
C ARG A 126 6.00 -24.56 20.75
N CYS A 127 5.01 -24.20 19.94
CA CYS A 127 5.21 -23.81 18.54
C CYS A 127 5.21 -22.28 18.45
N ARG A 128 6.27 -21.65 18.97
CA ARG A 128 6.38 -20.19 19.03
C ARG A 128 6.48 -19.61 17.62
N ASN A 129 5.56 -18.72 17.33
CA ASN A 129 5.34 -18.11 16.03
C ASN A 129 6.36 -16.96 15.81
N THR A 130 6.88 -16.78 14.58
CA THR A 130 7.86 -15.75 14.15
C THR A 130 7.30 -14.32 14.15
N TYR A 131 6.33 -14.04 15.02
CA TYR A 131 5.59 -12.78 15.10
C TYR A 131 6.46 -11.58 15.49
N PRO A 132 7.40 -11.67 16.46
CA PRO A 132 8.13 -10.48 16.90
C PRO A 132 8.97 -9.86 15.79
N GLN A 133 9.72 -10.66 15.04
CA GLN A 133 10.58 -10.17 13.96
C GLN A 133 9.76 -9.58 12.83
N CYS A 134 8.69 -10.27 12.39
CA CYS A 134 7.79 -9.76 11.35
C CYS A 134 7.15 -8.44 11.76
N ARG A 135 6.72 -8.31 13.03
CA ARG A 135 6.18 -7.05 13.56
C ARG A 135 7.22 -5.94 13.57
N LEU A 136 8.46 -6.22 13.98
CA LEU A 136 9.52 -5.20 13.97
C LEU A 136 9.83 -4.72 12.54
N ILE A 137 9.87 -5.63 11.56
CA ILE A 137 10.03 -5.27 10.15
C ILE A 137 8.87 -4.38 9.70
N THR A 138 7.62 -4.81 9.91
CA THR A 138 6.43 -4.01 9.53
C THR A 138 6.38 -2.66 10.25
N LEU A 139 6.80 -2.60 11.52
CA LEU A 139 6.90 -1.36 12.27
C LEU A 139 7.94 -0.41 11.65
N ALA A 140 9.09 -0.93 11.20
CA ALA A 140 10.08 -0.12 10.49
C ALA A 140 9.51 0.48 9.20
N PHE A 141 8.72 -0.29 8.42
CA PHE A 141 8.00 0.22 7.26
C PHE A 141 6.99 1.31 7.65
N LEU A 142 6.16 1.06 8.67
CA LEU A 142 5.19 2.05 9.16
C LEU A 142 5.90 3.37 9.52
N LEU A 143 6.98 3.30 10.29
CA LEU A 143 7.75 4.49 10.71
C LEU A 143 8.40 5.19 9.52
N ALA A 144 8.93 4.46 8.54
CA ALA A 144 9.50 5.04 7.33
C ALA A 144 8.44 5.77 6.50
N PHE A 145 7.26 5.19 6.30
CA PHE A 145 6.16 5.84 5.59
C PHE A 145 5.56 7.01 6.39
N LEU A 146 5.47 6.91 7.72
CA LEU A 146 5.06 8.02 8.59
C LEU A 146 6.04 9.20 8.52
N ALA A 147 7.34 8.93 8.49
CA ALA A 147 8.37 9.96 8.38
C ALA A 147 8.39 10.62 7.00
N ARG A 148 8.04 9.85 5.95
CA ARG A 148 7.87 10.34 4.59
C ARG A 148 6.58 11.14 4.40
N TRP A 149 5.52 10.77 5.11
CA TRP A 149 4.22 11.43 4.99
C TRP A 149 4.38 12.92 5.30
N GLN A 150 3.95 13.78 4.37
CA GLN A 150 4.22 15.21 4.39
C GLN A 150 3.43 15.95 5.49
N TRP A 151 3.77 15.71 6.76
CA TRP A 151 3.18 16.39 7.93
C TRP A 151 3.08 17.91 7.76
N PRO A 152 4.09 18.63 7.23
CA PRO A 152 4.00 20.08 7.09
C PRO A 152 2.97 20.54 6.05
N GLY A 153 2.69 19.73 5.02
CA GLY A 153 1.62 19.99 4.06
C GLY A 153 0.25 19.81 4.71
N VAL A 154 0.07 18.71 5.44
CA VAL A 154 -1.16 18.39 6.18
C VAL A 154 -1.46 19.41 7.27
N LEU A 155 -0.46 19.80 8.06
CA LEU A 155 -0.64 20.80 9.11
C LEU A 155 -0.99 22.17 8.52
N ARG A 156 -0.40 22.55 7.37
CA ARG A 156 -0.75 23.80 6.68
C ARG A 156 -2.16 23.76 6.10
N SER A 157 -2.59 22.65 5.51
CA SER A 157 -3.96 22.53 4.97
C SER A 157 -5.02 22.52 6.08
N LEU A 158 -4.69 22.00 7.27
CA LEU A 158 -5.56 22.06 8.44
C LEU A 158 -5.55 23.43 9.13
N ALA A 159 -4.42 24.13 9.14
CA ALA A 159 -4.27 25.42 9.81
C ALA A 159 -4.65 26.63 8.95
N ALA A 160 -4.69 26.50 7.62
CA ALA A 160 -5.03 27.60 6.73
C ALA A 160 -6.51 28.02 6.93
N PRO A 161 -6.79 29.27 7.36
CA PRO A 161 -8.16 29.76 7.37
C PRO A 161 -8.70 29.76 5.94
N ARG A 162 -9.89 29.18 5.74
CA ARG A 162 -10.62 29.18 4.46
C ARG A 162 -10.87 30.63 4.02
N GLY A 163 -9.95 31.21 3.25
CA GLY A 163 -10.07 32.58 2.71
C GLY A 163 -8.80 33.42 2.65
N ALA A 164 -7.68 33.01 3.26
CA ALA A 164 -6.44 33.77 3.16
C ALA A 164 -5.68 33.43 1.86
N ALA A 165 -5.87 34.25 0.82
CA ALA A 165 -5.09 34.20 -0.41
C ALA A 165 -3.60 34.39 -0.09
N ALA A 166 -2.77 33.50 -0.65
CA ALA A 166 -1.34 33.44 -0.39
C ALA A 166 -0.63 34.73 -0.85
N ALA A 167 -0.31 35.61 0.09
CA ALA A 167 0.65 36.68 -0.12
C ALA A 167 2.04 36.06 -0.25
N GLY A 168 2.70 36.35 -1.39
CA GLY A 168 3.96 35.74 -1.79
C GLY A 168 5.15 36.28 -0.99
N ASP A 169 5.70 35.46 -0.10
CA ASP A 169 6.97 35.72 0.55
C ASP A 169 8.09 34.91 -0.12
N ALA A 170 8.72 35.53 -1.11
CA ALA A 170 9.95 35.06 -1.75
C ALA A 170 11.17 35.48 -0.90
N ALA A 171 11.37 34.84 0.25
CA ALA A 171 12.57 35.05 1.05
C ALA A 171 13.74 34.19 0.52
N ALA A 172 14.79 34.85 0.06
CA ALA A 172 15.96 34.26 -0.58
C ALA A 172 16.70 33.28 0.35
N ALA A 173 16.68 31.99 -0.02
CA ALA A 173 17.35 30.94 0.73
C ALA A 173 18.87 30.92 0.49
N PRO A 174 19.69 30.75 1.54
CA PRO A 174 21.15 30.79 1.44
C PRO A 174 21.74 29.60 0.67
N ARG A 175 22.67 29.90 -0.26
CA ARG A 175 23.45 28.93 -1.05
C ARG A 175 24.29 28.01 -0.15
N ARG A 176 23.81 26.79 0.12
CA ARG A 176 24.58 25.74 0.83
C ARG A 176 25.45 24.91 -0.12
N ARG A 177 26.61 24.49 0.41
CA ARG A 177 27.74 23.78 -0.24
C ARG A 177 27.32 22.58 -1.13
N ALA A 178 27.81 22.58 -2.38
CA ALA A 178 27.36 21.71 -3.48
C ALA A 178 27.76 20.21 -3.41
N SER A 179 28.82 19.84 -2.69
CA SER A 179 29.40 18.49 -2.79
C SER A 179 28.76 17.42 -1.90
N SER A 180 28.14 17.78 -0.77
CA SER A 180 27.33 16.86 0.04
C SER A 180 25.94 16.60 -0.55
N GLY A 181 25.55 17.38 -1.56
CA GLY A 181 24.24 17.30 -2.21
C GLY A 181 24.07 16.07 -3.10
N ALA A 182 25.11 15.64 -3.83
CA ALA A 182 24.98 14.55 -4.80
C ALA A 182 24.62 13.21 -4.15
N ARG A 183 25.35 12.82 -3.08
CA ARG A 183 25.07 11.59 -2.33
C ARG A 183 23.69 11.61 -1.66
N ARG A 184 23.29 12.74 -1.07
CA ARG A 184 21.96 12.90 -0.47
C ARG A 184 20.84 12.80 -1.50
N ARG A 185 21.01 13.40 -2.68
CA ARG A 185 20.05 13.29 -3.79
C ARG A 185 19.93 11.86 -4.30
N ALA A 186 21.05 11.16 -4.49
CA ALA A 186 21.05 9.76 -4.91
C ALA A 186 20.35 8.85 -3.87
N ALA A 187 20.64 9.04 -2.59
CA ALA A 187 20.00 8.30 -1.51
C ALA A 187 18.49 8.58 -1.42
N ALA A 188 18.08 9.85 -1.57
CA ALA A 188 16.67 10.21 -1.60
C ALA A 188 15.94 9.58 -2.80
N ALA A 189 16.55 9.60 -3.99
CA ALA A 189 15.97 8.96 -5.18
C ALA A 189 15.88 7.43 -5.03
N ALA A 190 16.87 6.79 -4.39
CA ALA A 190 16.81 5.36 -4.09
C ALA A 190 15.70 5.04 -3.08
N ALA A 191 15.53 5.86 -2.04
CA ALA A 191 14.46 5.70 -1.06
C ALA A 191 13.07 5.92 -1.69
N GLU A 192 12.95 6.88 -2.61
CA GLU A 192 11.73 7.12 -3.40
C GLU A 192 11.33 5.86 -4.19
N ARG A 193 12.27 5.31 -4.97
CA ARG A 193 12.03 4.10 -5.76
C ARG A 193 11.70 2.88 -4.90
N ALA A 194 12.35 2.75 -3.74
CA ALA A 194 12.03 1.68 -2.81
C ALA A 194 10.62 1.84 -2.25
N ALA A 195 10.20 3.07 -1.93
CA ALA A 195 8.85 3.36 -1.45
C ALA A 195 7.79 3.07 -2.53
N THR A 196 8.00 3.53 -3.77
CA THR A 196 7.05 3.24 -4.87
C THR A 196 7.00 1.77 -5.20
N PHE A 197 8.12 1.05 -5.15
CA PHE A 197 8.12 -0.41 -5.32
C PHE A 197 7.28 -1.12 -4.25
N VAL A 198 7.44 -0.73 -2.99
CA VAL A 198 6.70 -1.33 -1.87
C VAL A 198 5.20 -1.05 -2.00
N LEU A 199 4.82 0.18 -2.35
CA LEU A 199 3.41 0.57 -2.49
C LEU A 199 2.76 -0.04 -3.75
N ASP A 200 3.41 0.04 -4.90
CA ASP A 200 2.79 -0.34 -6.16
C ASP A 200 2.87 -1.84 -6.40
N VAL A 201 4.01 -2.46 -6.09
CA VAL A 201 4.25 -3.89 -6.35
C VAL A 201 3.86 -4.71 -5.13
N GLY A 202 4.45 -4.39 -3.97
CA GLY A 202 4.12 -5.05 -2.71
C GLY A 202 2.67 -4.79 -2.28
N GLY A 203 2.21 -3.55 -2.42
CA GLY A 203 0.85 -3.16 -2.08
C GLY A 203 -0.20 -3.78 -2.99
N GLY A 204 0.08 -4.00 -4.28
CA GLY A 204 -0.83 -4.74 -5.16
C GLY A 204 -1.07 -6.18 -4.69
N ALA A 205 0.00 -6.91 -4.38
CA ALA A 205 -0.10 -8.28 -3.85
C ALA A 205 -0.74 -8.31 -2.44
N GLY A 206 -0.32 -7.39 -1.55
CA GLY A 206 -0.86 -7.27 -0.20
C GLY A 206 -2.34 -6.87 -0.17
N ALA A 207 -2.77 -5.99 -1.08
CA ALA A 207 -4.15 -5.57 -1.26
C ALA A 207 -5.04 -6.76 -1.60
N LEU A 208 -4.65 -7.56 -2.59
CA LEU A 208 -5.40 -8.76 -2.97
C LEU A 208 -5.45 -9.77 -1.82
N TRP A 209 -4.31 -10.00 -1.17
CA TRP A 209 -4.20 -10.92 -0.04
C TRP A 209 -5.10 -10.55 1.14
N GLY A 210 -5.13 -9.26 1.50
CA GLY A 210 -5.96 -8.72 2.56
C GLY A 210 -7.45 -8.72 2.18
N ALA A 211 -7.78 -8.22 0.98
CA ALA A 211 -9.17 -8.16 0.50
C ALA A 211 -9.79 -9.55 0.39
N ALA A 212 -9.04 -10.56 -0.07
CA ALA A 212 -9.53 -11.93 -0.13
C ALA A 212 -9.95 -12.46 1.26
N GLU A 213 -9.24 -12.09 2.32
CA GLU A 213 -9.59 -12.49 3.70
C GLU A 213 -10.77 -11.68 4.25
N VAL A 214 -10.84 -10.39 3.94
CA VAL A 214 -11.96 -9.52 4.30
C VAL A 214 -13.27 -10.02 3.68
N CYS A 215 -13.22 -10.48 2.42
CA CYS A 215 -14.37 -10.99 1.68
C CYS A 215 -14.67 -12.49 1.91
N TYR A 216 -14.06 -13.13 2.90
CA TYR A 216 -14.21 -14.57 3.20
C TYR A 216 -13.80 -15.53 2.07
N LEU A 217 -13.09 -15.04 1.05
CA LEU A 217 -12.61 -15.84 -0.08
C LEU A 217 -11.33 -16.61 0.28
N ARG A 218 -10.47 -15.99 1.10
CA ARG A 218 -9.34 -16.63 1.78
C ARG A 218 -9.75 -16.84 3.23
N ARG A 219 -9.78 -18.09 3.68
CA ARG A 219 -10.14 -18.36 5.08
C ARG A 219 -8.97 -17.98 5.97
N GLY A 220 -9.19 -16.94 6.74
CA GLY A 220 -8.23 -16.38 7.66
C GLY A 220 -8.08 -17.24 8.90
N TRP A 221 -7.07 -16.89 9.67
CA TRP A 221 -6.86 -17.47 10.98
C TRP A 221 -8.09 -17.29 11.87
N GLY A 222 -8.62 -18.40 12.43
CA GLY A 222 -9.83 -18.42 13.24
C GLY A 222 -11.12 -18.83 12.51
N ASP A 223 -11.09 -19.07 11.20
CA ASP A 223 -12.25 -19.55 10.46
C ASP A 223 -12.42 -21.09 10.57
N ALA A 224 -13.67 -21.56 10.68
CA ALA A 224 -14.03 -22.98 10.94
C ALA A 224 -13.59 -23.99 9.86
N ARG A 225 -13.00 -23.53 8.76
CA ARG A 225 -12.49 -24.36 7.66
C ARG A 225 -11.17 -23.83 7.12
N TYR A 226 -10.37 -23.23 7.99
CA TYR A 226 -8.99 -22.87 7.68
C TYR A 226 -8.25 -24.09 7.12
N GLY A 227 -7.47 -23.88 6.06
CA GLY A 227 -6.65 -24.93 5.48
C GLY A 227 -5.61 -24.39 4.51
N GLN A 228 -4.45 -25.04 4.49
CA GLN A 228 -3.32 -24.75 3.60
C GLN A 228 -3.72 -24.63 2.10
N PRO A 229 -4.67 -25.43 1.55
CA PRO A 229 -5.03 -25.32 0.13
C PRO A 229 -5.62 -23.96 -0.26
N SER A 230 -6.38 -23.30 0.63
CA SER A 230 -6.91 -21.96 0.37
C SER A 230 -5.78 -20.92 0.33
N PHE A 231 -4.81 -21.04 1.23
CA PHE A 231 -3.63 -20.16 1.25
C PHE A 231 -2.80 -20.30 -0.02
N ASP A 232 -2.48 -21.53 -0.42
CA ASP A 232 -1.66 -21.78 -1.59
C ASP A 232 -2.34 -21.30 -2.87
N PHE A 233 -3.65 -21.50 -3.00
CA PHE A 233 -4.45 -20.94 -4.10
C PHE A 233 -4.29 -19.41 -4.18
N TRP A 234 -4.46 -18.70 -3.05
CA TRP A 234 -4.34 -17.24 -3.03
C TRP A 234 -2.90 -16.74 -3.20
N ARG A 235 -1.88 -17.52 -2.82
CA ARG A 235 -0.47 -17.21 -3.09
C ARG A 235 -0.20 -17.14 -4.58
N TYR A 236 -0.76 -18.05 -5.39
CA TYR A 236 -0.61 -17.99 -6.85
C TYR A 236 -1.22 -16.73 -7.44
N TRP A 237 -2.43 -16.33 -7.00
CA TRP A 237 -3.04 -15.08 -7.44
C TRP A 237 -2.24 -13.86 -7.02
N CYS A 238 -1.73 -13.82 -5.80
CA CYS A 238 -0.87 -12.73 -5.34
C CYS A 238 0.46 -12.68 -6.12
N ALA A 239 1.03 -13.83 -6.48
CA ALA A 239 2.22 -13.89 -7.33
C ALA A 239 1.94 -13.36 -8.75
N ALA A 240 0.80 -13.73 -9.35
CA ALA A 240 0.38 -13.19 -10.64
C ALA A 240 0.18 -11.66 -10.58
N THR A 241 -0.51 -11.17 -9.54
CA THR A 241 -0.68 -9.74 -9.29
C THR A 241 0.66 -9.03 -9.10
N PHE A 242 1.58 -9.62 -8.33
CA PHE A 242 2.93 -9.09 -8.14
C PHE A 242 3.65 -8.92 -9.49
N VAL A 243 3.60 -9.92 -10.37
CA VAL A 243 4.24 -9.85 -11.69
C VAL A 243 3.64 -8.74 -12.55
N LEU A 244 2.31 -8.58 -12.54
CA LEU A 244 1.63 -7.51 -13.29
C LEU A 244 2.00 -6.12 -12.75
N CYS A 245 1.94 -5.93 -11.44
CA CYS A 245 2.31 -4.67 -10.80
C CYS A 245 3.80 -4.36 -10.99
N PHE A 246 4.67 -5.38 -10.93
CA PHE A 246 6.10 -5.24 -11.18
C PHE A 246 6.38 -4.81 -12.62
N GLY A 247 5.72 -5.43 -13.60
CA GLY A 247 5.84 -5.04 -15.02
C GLY A 247 5.47 -3.57 -15.22
N ARG A 248 4.32 -3.15 -14.69
CA ARG A 248 3.87 -1.74 -14.73
C ARG A 248 4.89 -0.80 -14.07
N TRP A 249 5.30 -1.10 -12.84
CA TRP A 249 6.27 -0.29 -12.08
C TRP A 249 7.62 -0.21 -12.79
N ALA A 250 8.11 -1.32 -13.33
CA ALA A 250 9.37 -1.35 -14.08
C ALA A 250 9.29 -0.47 -15.33
N THR A 251 8.16 -0.50 -16.05
CA THR A 251 7.98 0.37 -17.23
C THR A 251 7.88 1.85 -16.88
N SER A 252 7.35 2.22 -15.71
CA SER A 252 7.26 3.63 -15.29
C SER A 252 8.56 4.16 -14.69
N GLU A 253 9.29 3.33 -13.93
CA GLU A 253 10.46 3.78 -13.16
C GLU A 253 11.81 3.51 -13.83
N LEU A 254 11.90 2.49 -14.69
CA LEU A 254 13.15 2.11 -15.35
C LEU A 254 13.24 2.60 -16.80
N ALA A 255 12.12 3.04 -17.38
CA ALA A 255 12.16 3.63 -18.73
C ALA A 255 13.03 4.89 -18.71
N PRO A 256 13.97 5.03 -19.67
CA PRO A 256 14.73 6.26 -19.79
C PRO A 256 13.76 7.41 -20.02
N PRO A 257 13.97 8.58 -19.37
CA PRO A 257 13.13 9.73 -19.62
C PRO A 257 13.14 10.05 -21.12
N PRO A 258 11.99 10.45 -21.71
CA PRO A 258 11.93 10.84 -23.12
C PRO A 258 13.04 11.86 -23.40
N LYS A 259 13.76 11.70 -24.51
CA LYS A 259 14.88 12.61 -24.87
C LYS A 259 14.46 14.08 -24.89
N ASP A 260 13.18 14.34 -25.14
CA ASP A 260 12.60 15.67 -25.29
C ASP A 260 12.11 16.29 -23.97
N ALA A 261 12.03 15.51 -22.86
CA ALA A 261 11.56 16.03 -21.57
C ALA A 261 12.55 16.97 -20.86
N ARG A 262 13.80 17.06 -21.36
CA ARG A 262 14.87 17.87 -20.76
C ARG A 262 14.64 19.38 -20.86
N SER A 263 13.85 19.86 -21.82
CA SER A 263 13.58 21.30 -21.98
C SER A 263 12.50 21.82 -21.03
N SER A 264 11.54 20.98 -20.61
CA SER A 264 10.34 21.41 -19.86
C SER A 264 10.47 21.24 -18.33
N SER A 265 11.47 20.48 -17.87
CA SER A 265 11.62 20.10 -16.46
C SER A 265 12.03 21.26 -15.53
N THR A 266 12.48 22.39 -16.09
CA THR A 266 12.91 23.56 -15.31
C THR A 266 11.74 24.37 -14.75
N GLU A 267 10.52 24.19 -15.26
CA GLU A 267 9.32 24.94 -14.83
C GLU A 267 8.40 24.15 -13.87
N LEU A 268 8.40 22.82 -13.91
CA LEU A 268 7.34 22.02 -13.25
C LEU A 268 7.61 21.56 -11.81
N THR A 269 8.81 21.74 -11.25
CA THR A 269 9.15 21.26 -9.89
C THR A 269 8.49 22.03 -8.73
N ALA A 270 7.53 22.92 -9.01
CA ALA A 270 6.88 23.74 -7.98
C ALA A 270 5.55 23.19 -7.43
N GLY A 271 4.92 22.14 -8.00
CA GLY A 271 3.48 21.92 -7.75
C GLY A 271 2.93 20.50 -7.57
N GLY A 272 3.71 19.42 -7.63
CA GLY A 272 3.10 18.08 -7.84
C GLY A 272 3.74 16.93 -7.08
N ALA A 273 3.59 16.89 -5.77
CA ALA A 273 3.64 15.64 -5.01
C ALA A 273 2.71 15.82 -3.80
N CYS A 274 1.73 14.92 -3.66
CA CYS A 274 0.77 14.89 -2.55
C CYS A 274 1.41 15.15 -1.19
#